data_AF-A0A3C1YA69-F1
#
_entry.id   AF-A0A3C1YA69-F1
#
_cell.length_a   1.000
_cell.length_b   1.000
_cell.length_c   1.000
_cell.angle_alpha   90.00
_cell.angle_beta   90.00
_cell.angle_gamma   90.00
#
_symmetry.space_group_name_H-M   'P 1'
#
loop_
_entity.id
_entity.type
_entity.pdbx_description
1 polymer ?
#
loop_
_entity_poly.entity_id
_entity_poly.type
_entity_poly.pdbx_seq_one_letter_code
_entity_poly.pdbx_strand_id
1 'polypeptide(L)'
;MMKTYLMGAAAAAMILTACSGSNESAETGSFTTPGLTFADAHGHVKSINVTTSSAELKGDSIVAAENDFYNSSVTYTFDEEGRLKTYTEAFEEKPLLSYQVDYQADSIGVARNILANEEAALPVRLTFDDKGHIVKFEYAYDDYSEMSRNVTWEWDDQGRITSEYFTGCEWAVEHRYNFDDKGLRTSAKQVSSDMGEEYKSDETYTYPAFDDKGNWTVRTTTRRQTSIVDDSGNETPSTGAIPEYTIEIRTIEYYPAK
;
A
#
# COMPACT_ATOMS: atom_id res chain seq x y z
N MET A 1 -17.10 25.27 -20.79
CA MET A 1 -15.72 24.69 -21.05
C MET A 1 -15.19 24.00 -19.79
N MET A 2 -15.80 22.90 -19.39
CA MET A 2 -15.81 21.86 -18.35
C MET A 2 -14.50 21.04 -18.39
N LYS A 3 -13.44 21.49 -17.70
CA LYS A 3 -12.16 20.86 -17.29
C LYS A 3 -12.39 19.48 -16.67
N THR A 4 -12.56 18.41 -17.43
CA THR A 4 -12.58 16.96 -17.16
C THR A 4 -11.31 16.56 -16.38
N TYR A 5 -11.30 16.60 -15.00
CA TYR A 5 -10.38 16.10 -13.96
C TYR A 5 -10.19 14.57 -14.10
N LEU A 6 -9.35 14.14 -15.00
CA LEU A 6 -8.80 12.78 -15.13
C LEU A 6 -8.08 12.36 -13.84
N MET A 7 -8.72 11.80 -12.77
CA MET A 7 -8.28 10.95 -11.64
C MET A 7 -7.32 9.85 -12.10
N GLY A 8 -6.12 10.21 -12.60
CA GLY A 8 -4.99 9.31 -12.96
C GLY A 8 -3.90 9.37 -11.89
N ALA A 9 -4.05 8.58 -10.75
CA ALA A 9 -3.06 8.00 -9.82
C ALA A 9 -1.62 8.19 -10.35
N ALA A 10 -0.97 9.41 -10.05
CA ALA A 10 0.25 10.17 -9.74
C ALA A 10 1.50 9.30 -9.91
N ALA A 11 2.19 9.49 -11.14
CA ALA A 11 3.50 9.16 -11.74
C ALA A 11 4.38 10.42 -11.82
N ALA A 12 5.74 10.56 -11.23
CA ALA A 12 6.94 10.97 -11.98
C ALA A 12 8.09 11.27 -11.01
N ALA A 13 9.56 10.71 -11.36
CA ALA A 13 10.90 10.63 -12.01
C ALA A 13 11.87 11.63 -11.35
N MET A 14 13.28 11.30 -10.95
CA MET A 14 14.66 10.78 -10.86
C MET A 14 15.63 11.96 -10.98
N ILE A 15 16.87 11.83 -10.10
CA ILE A 15 18.32 11.58 -10.28
C ILE A 15 18.97 11.54 -8.89
N LEU A 16 19.62 10.34 -8.41
CA LEU A 16 20.78 9.56 -7.91
C LEU A 16 21.82 10.49 -7.29
N THR A 17 22.18 10.10 -5.97
CA THR A 17 23.52 9.78 -5.44
C THR A 17 23.38 9.26 -4.01
N ALA A 18 23.54 7.88 -3.78
CA ALA A 18 24.25 6.95 -2.87
C ALA A 18 25.09 7.71 -1.83
N CYS A 19 24.53 7.67 -0.52
CA CYS A 19 25.52 7.51 0.58
C CYS A 19 24.88 6.75 1.74
N SER A 20 25.21 5.40 1.77
CA SER A 20 25.65 4.38 2.75
C SER A 20 25.77 4.96 4.17
N GLY A 21 24.58 4.87 4.93
CA GLY A 21 24.90 4.84 6.39
C GLY A 21 24.14 3.69 7.07
N SER A 22 24.79 2.53 7.07
CA SER A 22 24.90 1.39 8.01
C SER A 22 24.27 1.72 9.36
N ASN A 23 22.88 1.52 9.44
CA ASN A 23 22.44 1.36 10.86
C ASN A 23 22.06 -0.10 11.13
N GLU A 24 23.07 -0.92 11.44
CA GLU A 24 23.16 -2.11 12.33
C GLU A 24 21.87 -2.32 13.12
N SER A 25 20.93 -3.14 12.55
CA SER A 25 19.80 -4.02 12.84
C SER A 25 19.88 -4.61 14.25
N ALA A 26 19.38 -3.92 15.29
CA ALA A 26 18.95 -4.54 16.56
C ALA A 26 18.05 -5.76 16.33
N GLU A 27 18.63 -7.00 16.17
CA GLU A 27 18.00 -8.33 16.39
C GLU A 27 16.85 -8.24 17.39
N THR A 28 15.64 -7.69 17.00
CA THR A 28 14.45 -7.63 17.90
C THR A 28 13.41 -8.64 17.42
N GLY A 29 13.40 -9.97 17.91
CA GLY A 29 12.32 -10.94 18.22
C GLY A 29 11.22 -10.94 17.16
N SER A 30 11.41 -11.69 16.00
CA SER A 30 10.83 -12.33 14.80
C SER A 30 9.34 -12.62 14.96
N PHE A 31 8.61 -11.99 16.08
CA PHE A 31 7.19 -12.42 16.12
C PHE A 31 6.40 -11.78 14.98
N THR A 32 5.85 -12.63 14.11
CA THR A 32 4.97 -12.10 13.04
C THR A 32 3.72 -12.98 12.94
N THR A 33 2.56 -12.31 12.60
CA THR A 33 1.32 -13.01 12.23
C THR A 33 0.85 -12.49 10.85
N PRO A 34 -0.03 -13.25 10.21
CA PRO A 34 -0.52 -12.77 8.93
C PRO A 34 -1.04 -11.32 9.00
N GLY A 35 -1.72 -10.99 10.11
CA GLY A 35 -2.17 -9.58 10.25
C GLY A 35 -1.00 -8.59 10.26
N LEU A 36 0.01 -8.93 11.00
CA LEU A 36 1.17 -8.00 11.10
C LEU A 36 1.92 -7.94 9.76
N THR A 37 2.05 -9.06 9.12
CA THR A 37 2.78 -9.02 7.83
C THR A 37 1.95 -8.29 6.77
N PHE A 38 0.61 -8.33 6.92
CA PHE A 38 -0.22 -7.53 5.99
C PHE A 38 0.11 -6.03 6.13
N ALA A 39 0.51 -5.62 7.35
CA ALA A 39 0.85 -4.19 7.55
C ALA A 39 2.36 -3.98 7.48
N ASP A 40 3.07 -4.99 6.98
CA ASP A 40 4.55 -4.93 6.91
C ASP A 40 5.16 -4.59 8.27
N ALA A 41 4.63 -5.28 9.37
CA ALA A 41 5.14 -5.00 10.74
C ALA A 41 5.47 -6.31 11.46
N HIS A 42 6.27 -6.14 12.49
CA HIS A 42 6.56 -7.28 13.38
C HIS A 42 6.57 -6.80 14.84
N GLY A 43 6.48 -7.89 15.74
CA GLY A 43 6.47 -7.53 17.17
C GLY A 43 5.04 -7.48 17.74
N HIS A 44 4.97 -6.98 19.00
CA HIS A 44 3.65 -6.92 19.68
C HIS A 44 3.01 -5.54 19.45
N VAL A 45 2.55 -5.39 18.24
CA VAL A 45 2.05 -4.08 17.77
C VAL A 45 0.54 -3.99 18.08
N LYS A 46 0.22 -2.85 18.69
CA LYS A 46 -1.21 -2.58 18.97
C LYS A 46 -1.88 -1.87 17.79
N SER A 47 -1.22 -0.89 17.21
CA SER A 47 -1.83 -0.17 16.09
C SER A 47 -0.74 0.49 15.24
N ILE A 48 -1.08 0.65 13.96
CA ILE A 48 -0.20 1.37 13.02
C ILE A 48 -1.07 2.34 12.20
N ASN A 49 -0.67 3.57 12.26
CA ASN A 49 -1.25 4.54 11.33
C ASN A 49 -0.21 4.98 10.28
N VAL A 50 -0.64 4.77 9.03
CA VAL A 50 0.29 5.18 7.94
C VAL A 50 -0.34 6.37 7.19
N THR A 51 0.45 7.41 7.13
CA THR A 51 0.02 8.54 6.26
C THR A 51 0.91 8.59 5.00
N THR A 52 0.21 8.84 3.98
CA THR A 52 0.95 8.92 2.70
C THR A 52 0.70 10.30 2.09
N SER A 53 1.83 10.90 1.63
CA SER A 53 1.69 12.23 0.98
C SER A 53 2.60 12.30 -0.24
N SER A 54 2.19 13.31 -1.03
CA SER A 54 3.08 13.59 -2.16
C SER A 54 4.40 14.21 -1.65
N ALA A 55 5.49 13.96 -2.53
CA ALA A 55 6.82 14.45 -2.11
C ALA A 55 7.56 15.02 -3.33
N GLU A 56 8.66 15.81 -3.01
CA GLU A 56 9.51 16.34 -4.09
C GLU A 56 11.00 16.07 -3.76
N LEU A 57 11.71 16.05 -4.88
CA LEU A 57 13.16 15.89 -4.69
C LEU A 57 13.81 17.26 -4.47
N LYS A 58 14.38 17.50 -3.30
CA LYS A 58 15.19 18.71 -3.02
C LYS A 58 16.65 18.32 -2.74
N GLY A 59 17.45 18.71 -3.79
CA GLY A 59 18.83 18.17 -3.69
C GLY A 59 18.85 16.63 -3.82
N ASP A 60 19.37 16.00 -2.69
CA ASP A 60 19.49 14.51 -2.77
C ASP A 60 18.48 13.88 -1.81
N SER A 61 17.50 14.72 -1.40
CA SER A 61 16.56 14.13 -0.44
C SER A 61 15.11 14.30 -0.93
N ILE A 62 14.35 13.27 -0.60
CA ILE A 62 12.90 13.36 -0.87
C ILE A 62 12.21 13.94 0.38
N VAL A 63 11.54 15.10 0.12
CA VAL A 63 10.86 15.77 1.26
C VAL A 63 9.38 15.99 0.90
N ALA A 64 8.64 16.16 1.94
CA ALA A 64 7.19 16.37 1.70
C ALA A 64 6.97 17.60 0.81
N ALA A 65 6.01 17.42 -0.11
CA ALA A 65 5.72 18.54 -1.03
C ALA A 65 4.89 19.61 -0.29
N GLU A 66 5.11 20.92 -0.66
CA GLU A 66 4.37 22.04 -0.04
C GLU A 66 2.88 22.00 -0.41
N ASN A 67 2.63 21.52 -1.63
CA ASN A 67 1.20 21.32 -2.00
C ASN A 67 0.90 19.82 -2.15
N ASP A 68 0.17 19.44 -1.04
CA ASP A 68 -0.08 17.98 -1.02
C ASP A 68 -1.35 17.65 -1.81
N PHE A 69 -1.12 17.11 -2.92
CA PHE A 69 -2.28 16.74 -3.77
C PHE A 69 -2.74 15.33 -3.45
N TYR A 70 -1.95 14.72 -2.44
CA TYR A 70 -2.25 13.31 -2.08
C TYR A 70 -2.08 13.13 -0.58
N ASN A 71 -3.36 12.97 0.03
CA ASN A 71 -3.30 12.77 1.50
C ASN A 71 -4.23 11.62 1.91
N SER A 72 -3.54 10.52 2.14
CA SER A 72 -4.36 9.35 2.56
C SER A 72 -3.75 8.73 3.82
N SER A 73 -4.65 8.01 4.49
CA SER A 73 -4.13 7.26 5.64
C SER A 73 -4.77 5.87 5.72
N VAL A 74 -3.92 5.01 6.26
CA VAL A 74 -4.42 3.66 6.56
C VAL A 74 -4.10 3.34 8.03
N THR A 75 -5.15 2.85 8.66
CA THR A 75 -4.92 2.45 10.07
C THR A 75 -5.23 0.95 10.25
N TYR A 76 -4.19 0.31 10.96
CA TYR A 76 -4.36 -1.09 11.37
C TYR A 76 -4.41 -1.19 12.89
N THR A 77 -5.31 -2.04 13.39
CA THR A 77 -5.18 -2.40 14.82
C THR A 77 -5.11 -3.93 14.97
N PHE A 78 -4.46 -4.25 16.13
CA PHE A 78 -4.20 -5.70 16.30
C PHE A 78 -4.55 -6.10 17.73
N ASP A 79 -4.98 -7.40 17.81
CA ASP A 79 -5.18 -7.86 19.20
C ASP A 79 -3.84 -8.33 19.78
N GLU A 80 -3.78 -8.73 21.09
CA GLU A 80 -2.50 -9.03 21.81
C GLU A 80 -1.75 -10.20 21.14
N GLU A 81 -2.53 -10.96 20.29
CA GLU A 81 -1.85 -12.10 19.62
C GLU A 81 -1.32 -11.68 18.24
N GLY A 82 -1.58 -10.43 17.88
CA GLY A 82 -1.02 -9.93 16.61
C GLY A 82 -1.97 -10.15 15.43
N ARG A 83 -3.24 -10.54 15.79
CA ARG A 83 -4.23 -10.70 14.70
C ARG A 83 -4.87 -9.36 14.36
N LEU A 84 -5.09 -9.12 13.05
CA LEU A 84 -5.72 -7.86 12.61
C LEU A 84 -7.14 -7.75 13.19
N LYS A 85 -7.45 -6.59 13.86
CA LYS A 85 -8.82 -6.32 14.39
C LYS A 85 -9.57 -5.33 13.49
N THR A 86 -8.83 -4.30 13.11
CA THR A 86 -9.54 -3.32 12.25
C THR A 86 -8.56 -2.78 11.20
N TYR A 87 -9.19 -2.39 10.10
CA TYR A 87 -8.49 -1.74 8.97
C TYR A 87 -9.36 -0.59 8.45
N THR A 88 -8.64 0.55 8.40
CA THR A 88 -9.41 1.72 7.91
C THR A 88 -8.54 2.49 6.91
N GLU A 89 -9.20 2.83 5.80
CA GLU A 89 -8.56 3.70 4.80
C GLU A 89 -9.30 5.04 4.73
N ALA A 90 -8.50 6.07 4.66
CA ALA A 90 -9.13 7.39 4.57
C ALA A 90 -8.39 8.26 3.55
N PHE A 91 -9.18 9.05 2.88
CA PHE A 91 -8.60 10.06 1.97
C PHE A 91 -9.07 11.45 2.41
N GLU A 92 -8.07 12.35 2.67
CA GLU A 92 -8.37 13.72 3.14
C GLU A 92 -9.27 13.67 4.39
N GLU A 93 -8.99 12.60 5.18
CA GLU A 93 -9.60 12.44 6.51
C GLU A 93 -11.04 11.93 6.39
N LYS A 94 -11.42 11.63 5.22
CA LYS A 94 -12.74 10.98 5.08
C LYS A 94 -12.58 9.47 4.85
N PRO A 95 -13.22 8.75 5.78
CA PRO A 95 -13.07 7.30 5.66
C PRO A 95 -13.69 6.77 4.35
N LEU A 96 -12.83 6.00 3.70
CA LEU A 96 -13.33 5.36 2.45
C LEU A 96 -13.71 3.91 2.70
N LEU A 97 -13.01 3.40 3.72
CA LEU A 97 -13.18 1.95 3.95
C LEU A 97 -12.76 1.62 5.39
N SER A 98 -13.69 0.78 5.94
CA SER A 98 -13.32 0.32 7.30
C SER A 98 -13.96 -1.05 7.56
N TYR A 99 -13.07 -1.92 8.15
CA TYR A 99 -13.70 -3.22 8.50
C TYR A 99 -13.08 -3.72 9.81
N GLN A 100 -13.96 -4.57 10.32
CA GLN A 100 -13.56 -5.27 11.55
C GLN A 100 -13.54 -6.78 11.32
N VAL A 101 -12.45 -7.40 11.93
CA VAL A 101 -12.35 -8.86 11.74
C VAL A 101 -12.80 -9.55 13.03
N ASP A 102 -13.77 -10.45 12.88
CA ASP A 102 -14.27 -11.25 14.02
C ASP A 102 -13.71 -12.67 13.98
N TYR A 103 -12.98 -12.99 15.03
CA TYR A 103 -12.33 -14.33 15.04
C TYR A 103 -13.16 -15.30 15.87
N GLN A 104 -14.21 -14.85 16.61
CA GLN A 104 -15.09 -15.80 17.34
C GLN A 104 -15.94 -16.63 16.37
N ALA A 105 -16.17 -16.13 15.25
CA ALA A 105 -17.04 -16.84 14.27
C ALA A 105 -16.22 -17.84 13.44
N ASP A 106 -14.95 -17.65 13.35
CA ASP A 106 -14.01 -18.46 12.53
C ASP A 106 -12.56 -18.12 12.94
N SER A 107 -11.77 -19.16 13.15
CA SER A 107 -10.41 -18.95 13.69
C SER A 107 -9.54 -18.17 12.70
N ILE A 108 -9.91 -18.20 11.43
CA ILE A 108 -9.15 -17.40 10.44
C ILE A 108 -9.68 -15.97 10.39
N GLY A 109 -10.91 -15.68 10.95
CA GLY A 109 -11.48 -14.31 11.05
C GLY A 109 -12.47 -14.05 9.92
N VAL A 110 -13.63 -13.45 10.32
CA VAL A 110 -14.61 -12.99 9.33
C VAL A 110 -14.67 -11.45 9.43
N ALA A 111 -14.46 -10.80 8.19
CA ALA A 111 -14.42 -9.31 8.21
C ALA A 111 -15.80 -8.74 7.90
N ARG A 112 -16.06 -7.68 8.63
CA ARG A 112 -17.33 -6.96 8.42
C ARG A 112 -17.05 -5.46 8.23
N ASN A 113 -17.69 -4.99 7.17
CA ASN A 113 -17.55 -3.53 6.94
C ASN A 113 -18.24 -2.73 8.07
N ILE A 114 -17.49 -1.66 8.62
CA ILE A 114 -18.11 -0.96 9.77
C ILE A 114 -18.07 0.54 9.50
N LEU A 115 -18.05 0.88 8.34
CA LEU A 115 -18.02 2.33 8.10
C LEU A 115 -19.26 3.01 8.69
N ALA A 116 -19.04 4.19 9.37
CA ALA A 116 -19.98 4.98 10.20
C ALA A 116 -20.90 5.83 9.32
N ASN A 117 -20.62 6.01 7.89
CA ASN A 117 -21.59 6.81 7.10
C ASN A 117 -22.09 6.00 5.89
N GLU A 118 -23.29 5.38 5.96
CA GLU A 118 -24.02 4.50 5.03
C GLU A 118 -24.07 5.11 3.62
N GLU A 119 -23.78 6.46 3.43
CA GLU A 119 -23.96 7.09 2.10
C GLU A 119 -22.67 7.04 1.28
N ALA A 120 -21.43 6.60 1.93
CA ALA A 120 -20.16 6.43 1.19
C ALA A 120 -19.58 5.03 1.42
N ALA A 121 -20.49 4.08 2.21
CA ALA A 121 -19.85 2.80 2.58
C ALA A 121 -20.15 1.75 1.52
N LEU A 122 -19.14 1.45 0.69
CA LEU A 122 -19.34 0.34 -0.27
C LEU A 122 -19.26 -1.01 0.45
N PRO A 123 -20.42 -1.88 0.27
CA PRO A 123 -20.23 -3.22 0.85
C PRO A 123 -18.89 -3.83 0.42
N VAL A 124 -18.18 -4.41 1.43
CA VAL A 124 -16.87 -5.03 1.11
C VAL A 124 -16.91 -6.49 1.59
N ARG A 125 -16.29 -7.37 0.77
CA ARG A 125 -16.08 -8.78 1.17
C ARG A 125 -14.58 -9.09 1.15
N LEU A 126 -14.26 -9.78 2.24
CA LEU A 126 -12.83 -10.16 2.33
C LEU A 126 -12.69 -11.68 2.24
N THR A 127 -11.57 -12.04 1.63
CA THR A 127 -11.29 -13.49 1.50
C THR A 127 -9.89 -13.76 2.09
N PHE A 128 -9.90 -14.97 2.82
CA PHE A 128 -8.62 -15.36 3.46
C PHE A 128 -8.17 -16.71 2.88
N ASP A 129 -6.77 -16.84 2.78
CA ASP A 129 -6.32 -18.20 2.38
C ASP A 129 -6.19 -19.09 3.63
N ASP A 130 -5.76 -20.35 3.51
CA ASP A 130 -5.78 -21.34 4.62
C ASP A 130 -4.73 -20.98 5.70
N LYS A 131 -3.84 -19.98 5.34
CA LYS A 131 -2.83 -19.57 6.34
C LYS A 131 -3.26 -18.27 7.03
N GLY A 132 -4.49 -17.82 6.63
CA GLY A 132 -5.05 -16.66 7.38
C GLY A 132 -4.67 -15.33 6.72
N HIS A 133 -3.96 -15.41 5.53
CA HIS A 133 -3.65 -14.16 4.79
C HIS A 133 -4.88 -13.62 4.05
N ILE A 134 -4.96 -12.31 4.12
CA ILE A 134 -6.02 -11.72 3.27
C ILE A 134 -5.58 -11.81 1.80
N VAL A 135 -6.55 -12.32 0.87
CA VAL A 135 -6.08 -12.52 -0.53
C VAL A 135 -7.00 -11.73 -1.46
N LYS A 136 -8.10 -11.11 -0.82
CA LYS A 136 -8.98 -10.39 -1.76
C LYS A 136 -9.92 -9.46 -0.97
N PHE A 137 -9.97 -8.19 -1.60
CA PHE A 137 -11.05 -7.26 -1.25
C PHE A 137 -12.02 -7.09 -2.43
N GLU A 138 -13.32 -7.25 -2.02
CA GLU A 138 -14.32 -7.05 -3.10
C GLU A 138 -15.30 -5.96 -2.68
N TYR A 139 -15.25 -4.89 -3.62
CA TYR A 139 -16.22 -3.79 -3.37
C TYR A 139 -17.46 -3.95 -4.24
N ALA A 140 -18.71 -3.53 -3.56
CA ALA A 140 -19.97 -3.41 -4.32
C ALA A 140 -20.19 -4.62 -5.23
N TYR A 141 -20.52 -5.87 -4.61
CA TYR A 141 -20.60 -7.28 -5.07
C TYR A 141 -21.68 -7.44 -6.14
N ASP A 142 -22.21 -6.19 -6.68
CA ASP A 142 -23.15 -6.42 -7.80
C ASP A 142 -22.50 -6.06 -9.15
N ASP A 143 -22.22 -7.11 -10.01
CA ASP A 143 -21.54 -7.25 -11.32
C ASP A 143 -21.91 -6.10 -12.26
N TYR A 144 -22.74 -5.08 -11.70
CA TYR A 144 -23.13 -4.08 -12.74
C TYR A 144 -22.92 -2.67 -12.19
N SER A 145 -22.03 -2.57 -11.04
CA SER A 145 -21.92 -1.15 -10.60
C SER A 145 -20.57 -0.58 -11.07
N GLU A 146 -20.62 0.33 -12.00
CA GLU A 146 -19.45 1.14 -12.39
C GLU A 146 -18.53 1.39 -11.19
N MET A 147 -18.94 0.87 -9.98
CA MET A 147 -18.12 1.19 -8.78
C MET A 147 -17.48 -0.08 -8.21
N SER A 148 -17.74 -1.29 -9.02
CA SER A 148 -17.14 -2.51 -8.42
C SER A 148 -15.62 -2.45 -8.56
N ARG A 149 -14.95 -2.71 -7.42
CA ARG A 149 -13.47 -2.71 -7.34
C ARG A 149 -13.00 -3.95 -6.58
N ASN A 150 -11.88 -4.50 -7.08
CA ASN A 150 -11.28 -5.64 -6.36
C ASN A 150 -9.79 -5.38 -6.13
N VAL A 151 -9.49 -5.84 -4.96
CA VAL A 151 -8.03 -5.89 -4.72
C VAL A 151 -7.62 -7.32 -4.33
N THR A 152 -6.49 -7.75 -5.00
CA THR A 152 -6.02 -9.11 -4.66
C THR A 152 -4.53 -9.05 -4.34
N TRP A 153 -4.21 -10.04 -3.48
CA TRP A 153 -2.79 -10.10 -3.09
C TRP A 153 -2.28 -11.54 -3.27
N GLU A 154 -0.93 -11.56 -3.62
CA GLU A 154 -0.20 -12.85 -3.57
C GLU A 154 0.91 -12.77 -2.50
N TRP A 155 1.08 -14.03 -1.93
CA TRP A 155 2.02 -14.06 -0.79
C TRP A 155 3.13 -15.08 -1.08
N ASP A 156 4.35 -14.78 -0.57
CA ASP A 156 5.38 -15.83 -0.69
C ASP A 156 5.44 -16.66 0.61
N ASP A 157 6.34 -17.63 0.66
CA ASP A 157 6.35 -18.59 1.79
C ASP A 157 6.80 -17.92 3.09
N GLN A 158 7.38 -16.75 2.93
CA GLN A 158 7.79 -16.03 4.15
C GLN A 158 6.70 -15.08 4.64
N GLY A 159 5.55 -15.12 3.93
CA GLY A 159 4.40 -14.34 4.42
C GLY A 159 4.45 -12.89 3.93
N ARG A 160 5.24 -12.65 2.85
CA ARG A 160 5.32 -11.28 2.28
C ARG A 160 4.41 -11.17 1.04
N ILE A 161 3.92 -9.94 0.93
CA ILE A 161 3.08 -9.72 -0.28
C ILE A 161 4.01 -9.49 -1.49
N THR A 162 3.86 -10.40 -2.48
CA THR A 162 4.77 -10.30 -3.64
C THR A 162 4.07 -9.59 -4.82
N SER A 163 2.71 -9.48 -4.66
CA SER A 163 1.98 -8.77 -5.73
C SER A 163 0.65 -8.24 -5.18
N GLU A 164 0.30 -7.14 -5.73
CA GLU A 164 -1.03 -6.54 -5.47
C GLU A 164 -1.68 -6.11 -6.79
N TYR A 165 -2.94 -6.45 -6.90
CA TYR A 165 -3.68 -6.11 -8.13
C TYR A 165 -4.99 -5.42 -7.75
N PHE A 166 -5.08 -4.23 -8.27
CA PHE A 166 -6.27 -3.39 -8.03
C PHE A 166 -7.04 -3.14 -9.33
N THR A 167 -8.38 -3.50 -9.23
CA THR A 167 -9.14 -3.32 -10.49
C THR A 167 -10.39 -2.49 -10.18
N GLY A 168 -10.64 -1.58 -11.12
CA GLY A 168 -11.92 -0.87 -11.21
C GLY A 168 -12.56 -1.02 -12.59
N CYS A 169 -13.72 -0.34 -12.80
CA CYS A 169 -14.50 -0.55 -14.04
C CYS A 169 -13.61 -0.35 -15.28
N GLU A 170 -12.71 0.61 -15.34
CA GLU A 170 -11.95 0.80 -16.60
C GLU A 170 -10.46 1.02 -16.29
N TRP A 171 -10.18 0.71 -15.05
CA TRP A 171 -8.73 0.88 -14.77
C TRP A 171 -8.24 -0.27 -13.89
N ALA A 172 -7.02 -0.56 -13.95
CA ALA A 172 -6.38 -1.59 -13.10
C ALA A 172 -4.93 -1.19 -12.82
N VAL A 173 -4.53 -1.63 -11.66
CA VAL A 173 -3.10 -1.42 -11.34
C VAL A 173 -2.55 -2.71 -10.73
N GLU A 174 -1.38 -3.04 -11.17
CA GLU A 174 -0.69 -4.22 -10.59
C GLU A 174 0.73 -3.82 -10.17
N HIS A 175 1.00 -4.34 -9.00
CA HIS A 175 2.40 -4.23 -8.54
C HIS A 175 3.01 -5.63 -8.33
N ARG A 176 4.28 -5.66 -8.69
CA ARG A 176 5.10 -6.85 -8.34
C ARG A 176 6.35 -6.38 -7.60
N TYR A 177 6.47 -7.03 -6.38
CA TYR A 177 7.44 -6.43 -5.46
C TYR A 177 8.68 -7.32 -5.37
N ASN A 178 9.78 -6.65 -5.10
CA ASN A 178 11.05 -7.34 -4.78
C ASN A 178 11.52 -6.91 -3.39
N PHE A 179 12.30 -7.87 -2.84
CA PHE A 179 12.68 -7.61 -1.44
C PHE A 179 14.18 -7.86 -1.27
N ASP A 180 14.78 -7.14 -0.28
CA ASP A 180 16.19 -7.42 0.03
C ASP A 180 16.29 -8.55 1.06
N ASP A 181 17.50 -8.86 1.49
CA ASP A 181 17.72 -10.05 2.36
C ASP A 181 17.10 -9.83 3.75
N LYS A 182 16.78 -8.58 3.98
CA LYS A 182 16.14 -8.31 5.29
C LYS A 182 14.62 -8.32 5.18
N GLY A 183 14.21 -8.56 4.01
CA GLY A 183 12.76 -8.71 3.86
C GLY A 183 12.08 -7.36 3.56
N LEU A 184 12.87 -6.25 3.33
CA LEU A 184 12.26 -4.96 2.98
C LEU A 184 12.04 -4.85 1.46
N ARG A 185 10.91 -4.23 1.24
CA ARG A 185 10.63 -3.99 -0.20
C ARG A 185 11.64 -3.00 -0.79
N THR A 186 12.30 -3.46 -1.96
CA THR A 186 13.33 -2.54 -2.50
C THR A 186 12.89 -1.97 -3.85
N SER A 187 12.01 -2.80 -4.53
CA SER A 187 11.55 -2.28 -5.83
C SER A 187 10.22 -2.95 -6.22
N ALA A 188 9.59 -2.30 -7.26
CA ALA A 188 8.37 -2.90 -7.81
C ALA A 188 8.24 -2.51 -9.29
N LYS A 189 7.70 -3.53 -9.98
CA LYS A 189 7.17 -3.16 -11.32
C LYS A 189 5.65 -2.92 -11.25
N GLN A 190 5.34 -1.75 -11.87
CA GLN A 190 3.89 -1.46 -11.86
C GLN A 190 3.34 -1.41 -13.30
N VAL A 191 2.22 -2.03 -13.39
CA VAL A 191 1.46 -1.85 -14.66
C VAL A 191 0.06 -1.32 -14.32
N SER A 192 -0.17 -0.11 -14.89
CA SER A 192 -1.55 0.41 -14.75
C SER A 192 -2.23 0.54 -16.11
N SER A 193 -3.54 0.31 -16.06
CA SER A 193 -4.30 0.41 -17.32
C SER A 193 -5.52 1.30 -17.10
N ASP A 194 -5.67 2.11 -18.12
CA ASP A 194 -6.86 2.97 -18.13
C ASP A 194 -7.39 3.11 -19.56
N MET A 195 -8.65 2.83 -19.74
CA MET A 195 -9.36 3.00 -21.02
C MET A 195 -8.56 2.41 -22.18
N GLY A 196 -7.94 1.19 -21.92
CA GLY A 196 -7.35 0.46 -23.07
C GLY A 196 -5.85 0.75 -23.21
N GLU A 197 -5.36 1.78 -22.45
CA GLU A 197 -3.90 2.01 -22.43
C GLU A 197 -3.27 1.44 -21.15
N GLU A 198 -1.98 1.00 -21.38
CA GLU A 198 -1.23 0.49 -20.21
C GLU A 198 0.00 1.39 -19.97
N TYR A 199 0.13 1.67 -18.70
CA TYR A 199 1.33 2.43 -18.30
C TYR A 199 2.23 1.56 -17.42
N LYS A 200 3.47 1.52 -17.82
CA LYS A 200 4.42 0.70 -17.03
C LYS A 200 5.39 1.64 -16.29
N SER A 201 5.68 1.18 -15.03
CA SER A 201 6.56 2.03 -14.22
C SER A 201 7.48 1.15 -13.36
N ASP A 202 8.66 1.75 -13.10
CA ASP A 202 9.53 1.17 -12.05
C ASP A 202 9.44 2.00 -10.76
N GLU A 203 9.47 1.20 -9.68
CA GLU A 203 9.43 1.90 -8.37
C GLU A 203 10.63 1.45 -7.52
N THR A 204 11.12 2.46 -6.76
CA THR A 204 12.15 2.14 -5.77
C THR A 204 11.72 2.65 -4.38
N TYR A 205 12.14 1.82 -3.44
CA TYR A 205 11.74 2.17 -2.06
C TYR A 205 13.00 2.36 -1.20
N THR A 206 12.92 3.47 -0.34
CA THR A 206 13.98 3.62 0.70
C THR A 206 13.33 3.79 2.07
N TYR A 207 14.15 3.52 3.06
CA TYR A 207 13.60 3.51 4.43
C TYR A 207 14.49 4.37 5.33
N PRO A 208 14.26 5.61 5.39
CA PRO A 208 15.15 6.57 6.08
C PRO A 208 15.05 6.44 7.61
N ALA A 209 13.96 5.80 8.06
CA ALA A 209 13.90 5.79 9.54
C ALA A 209 13.18 4.53 10.00
N PHE A 210 13.67 4.03 11.22
CA PHE A 210 13.08 2.87 11.91
C PHE A 210 12.87 3.21 13.39
N ASP A 211 11.89 2.55 14.02
CA ASP A 211 11.83 2.71 15.48
C ASP A 211 12.74 1.70 16.19
N ASP A 212 12.82 1.75 17.51
CA ASP A 212 13.79 0.95 18.28
C ASP A 212 13.46 -0.54 18.21
N LYS A 213 12.18 -0.82 17.65
CA LYS A 213 11.83 -2.25 17.56
C LYS A 213 12.09 -2.79 16.14
N GLY A 214 12.68 -1.91 15.31
CA GLY A 214 13.12 -2.39 13.98
C GLY A 214 12.03 -2.25 12.92
N ASN A 215 10.85 -1.66 13.30
CA ASN A 215 9.83 -1.36 12.25
C ASN A 215 10.12 -0.01 11.57
N TRP A 216 10.02 0.02 10.25
CA TRP A 216 10.27 1.32 9.59
C TRP A 216 9.17 2.34 9.97
N THR A 217 9.59 3.58 10.08
CA THR A 217 8.61 4.63 10.44
C THR A 217 8.53 5.67 9.32
N VAL A 218 9.56 5.55 8.40
CA VAL A 218 9.45 6.41 7.19
C VAL A 218 9.91 5.59 5.98
N ARG A 219 9.08 5.73 4.90
CA ARG A 219 9.43 5.11 3.61
C ARG A 219 9.17 6.11 2.48
N THR A 220 10.17 6.11 1.63
CA THR A 220 9.93 6.95 0.43
C THR A 220 9.89 6.07 -0.82
N THR A 221 9.15 6.61 -1.78
CA THR A 221 9.01 5.86 -3.05
C THR A 221 9.28 6.81 -4.21
N THR A 222 10.07 6.25 -5.09
CA THR A 222 10.23 6.90 -6.41
C THR A 222 9.62 6.03 -7.51
N ARG A 223 8.83 6.66 -8.21
CA ARG A 223 8.21 5.91 -9.33
C ARG A 223 8.52 6.62 -10.65
N ARG A 224 8.89 5.78 -11.60
CA ARG A 224 9.19 6.34 -12.93
C ARG A 224 8.48 5.53 -14.03
N GLN A 225 7.78 6.36 -14.84
CA GLN A 225 7.12 5.67 -15.98
C GLN A 225 8.14 5.27 -17.03
N THR A 226 7.99 4.03 -17.43
CA THR A 226 9.03 3.54 -18.37
C THR A 226 8.46 3.44 -19.78
N SER A 227 7.15 3.09 -19.84
CA SER A 227 6.62 3.00 -21.22
C SER A 227 5.09 3.05 -21.17
N ILE A 228 4.51 3.33 -22.40
CA ILE A 228 3.06 3.29 -22.59
C ILE A 228 2.72 2.32 -23.73
N VAL A 229 1.80 1.43 -23.41
CA VAL A 229 1.28 0.54 -24.47
C VAL A 229 -0.12 1.02 -24.89
N ASP A 230 -0.24 1.42 -26.23
CA ASP A 230 -1.54 1.95 -26.67
C ASP A 230 -2.52 0.80 -27.01
N ASP A 231 -3.69 1.17 -27.48
CA ASP A 231 -4.78 0.18 -27.64
C ASP A 231 -4.50 -0.77 -28.81
N SER A 232 -3.47 -0.38 -29.59
CA SER A 232 -3.11 -1.29 -30.71
C SER A 232 -1.94 -2.21 -30.32
N GLY A 233 -1.48 -2.05 -29.00
CA GLY A 233 -0.42 -2.96 -28.51
C GLY A 233 0.97 -2.39 -28.80
N ASN A 234 1.00 -1.19 -29.34
CA ASN A 234 2.33 -0.60 -29.56
C ASN A 234 2.89 0.02 -28.28
N GLU A 235 4.16 -0.38 -28.06
CA GLU A 235 4.79 0.16 -26.83
C GLU A 235 5.78 1.27 -27.19
N THR A 236 5.56 2.35 -26.48
CA THR A 236 6.48 3.49 -26.67
C THR A 236 7.18 3.81 -25.34
N PRO A 237 8.49 3.90 -25.42
CA PRO A 237 9.23 4.27 -24.19
C PRO A 237 8.91 5.70 -23.75
N SER A 238 8.93 5.89 -22.49
CA SER A 238 8.69 7.25 -21.95
C SER A 238 10.04 7.90 -21.62
N THR A 239 10.75 8.34 -22.68
CA THR A 239 12.09 8.95 -22.44
C THR A 239 11.91 10.37 -21.85
N GLY A 240 12.41 10.60 -20.62
CA GLY A 240 12.37 11.94 -19.98
C GLY A 240 11.22 12.05 -18.97
N ALA A 241 10.57 10.92 -18.73
CA ALA A 241 9.46 10.99 -17.75
C ALA A 241 10.00 11.45 -16.38
N ILE A 242 9.27 12.47 -15.85
CA ILE A 242 9.67 13.01 -14.53
C ILE A 242 9.17 12.06 -13.43
N PRO A 243 10.11 11.69 -12.53
CA PRO A 243 9.68 10.78 -11.47
C PRO A 243 8.66 11.44 -10.53
N GLU A 244 7.94 10.47 -9.90
CA GLU A 244 7.00 10.87 -8.83
C GLU A 244 7.51 10.36 -7.49
N TYR A 245 7.24 11.25 -6.47
CA TYR A 245 7.77 10.85 -5.15
C TYR A 245 6.63 10.85 -4.13
N THR A 246 6.74 9.81 -3.27
CA THR A 246 5.79 9.78 -2.14
C THR A 246 6.56 9.47 -0.84
N ILE A 247 5.93 10.01 0.26
CA ILE A 247 6.47 9.66 1.59
C ILE A 247 5.36 9.04 2.43
N GLU A 248 5.79 7.93 3.05
CA GLU A 248 4.90 7.32 4.05
C GLU A 248 5.54 7.45 5.44
N ILE A 249 4.61 7.88 6.31
CA ILE A 249 5.07 7.96 7.70
C ILE A 249 4.13 7.11 8.57
N ARG A 250 4.88 6.35 9.54
CA ARG A 250 4.06 5.48 10.40
C ARG A 250 4.19 5.95 11.86
N THR A 251 3.04 5.97 12.44
CA THR A 251 3.04 5.94 13.92
C THR A 251 2.62 4.55 14.43
N ILE A 252 3.51 4.04 15.34
CA ILE A 252 3.24 2.64 15.78
C ILE A 252 3.09 2.63 17.30
N GLU A 253 2.02 2.01 17.69
CA GLU A 253 1.82 1.76 19.14
C GLU A 253 1.94 0.27 19.47
N TYR A 254 2.65 0.05 20.66
CA TYR A 254 2.89 -1.37 20.99
C TYR A 254 2.17 -1.71 22.30
N TYR A 255 1.85 -2.98 22.43
CA TYR A 255 1.39 -3.42 23.76
C TYR A 255 2.55 -3.41 24.77
N PRO A 256 2.20 -3.22 26.10
CA PRO A 256 3.28 -3.30 27.11
C PRO A 256 3.92 -4.69 27.15
N ALA A 257 5.25 -4.60 27.42
CA ALA A 257 5.98 -5.89 27.50
C ALA A 257 5.39 -6.79 28.60
N LYS A 258 4.94 -7.94 28.25
CA LYS A 258 4.46 -8.82 29.33
C LYS A 258 5.60 -9.13 30.32
#